data_AF-A0A8C4J0A6-F1
#
_entry.id   AF-A0A8C4J0A6-F1
#
_cell.length_a   1.000
_cell.length_b   1.000
_cell.length_c   1.000
_cell.angle_alpha   90.00
_cell.angle_beta   90.00
_cell.angle_gamma   90.00
#
_symmetry.space_group_name_H-M   'P 1'
#
loop_
_entity.id
_entity.type
_entity.pdbx_description
1 polymer ?
#
loop_
_entity_poly.entity_id
_entity_poly.type
_entity_poly.pdbx_seq_one_letter_code
_entity_poly.pdbx_strand_id
1 'polypeptide(L)'
;LLVRNALPAEGLRLSAASAACHQCSYQFLAFIPASNGSLRKPSVTVAVDTQHPLTLLLDGFSEDRELCKIHYHFGESGNYSLEVKTLSRSTQTVSCDLIINEDPINSYLPI
;
A
#
# COMPACT_ATOMS: atom_id res chain seq x y z
N LEU A 1 7.59 2.59 3.50
CA LEU A 1 6.56 2.71 2.44
C LEU A 1 5.71 3.95 2.67
N LEU A 2 5.71 4.89 1.74
CA LEU A 2 4.83 6.06 1.75
C LEU A 2 3.57 5.78 0.94
N VAL A 3 2.40 5.73 1.58
CA VAL A 3 1.12 5.51 0.89
C VAL A 3 0.42 6.83 0.68
N ARG A 4 -0.01 7.13 -0.55
CA ARG A 4 -0.71 8.36 -0.93
C ARG A 4 -2.09 8.00 -1.47
N ASN A 5 -3.13 8.55 -0.84
CA ASN A 5 -4.50 8.37 -1.27
C ASN A 5 -4.98 9.60 -2.06
N ALA A 6 -5.28 9.42 -3.35
CA ALA A 6 -5.90 10.44 -4.19
C ALA A 6 -7.41 10.24 -4.38
N LEU A 7 -8.02 9.24 -3.73
CA LEU A 7 -9.46 9.01 -3.81
C LEU A 7 -10.23 10.11 -3.06
N PRO A 8 -11.29 10.66 -3.65
CA PRO A 8 -11.95 11.85 -3.12
C PRO A 8 -12.84 11.56 -1.90
N ALA A 9 -13.50 10.41 -1.83
CA ALA A 9 -14.54 10.14 -0.82
C ALA A 9 -14.25 8.91 0.05
N GLU A 10 -13.24 8.12 -0.28
CA GLU A 10 -12.99 6.83 0.35
C GLU A 10 -11.66 6.84 1.11
N GLY A 11 -11.73 6.53 2.40
CA GLY A 11 -10.55 6.22 3.21
C GLY A 11 -10.05 4.82 2.88
N LEU A 12 -8.76 4.58 3.09
CA LEU A 12 -8.12 3.32 2.77
C LEU A 12 -7.65 2.61 4.03
N ARG A 13 -7.84 1.30 4.06
CA ARG A 13 -7.22 0.40 5.02
C ARG A 13 -6.07 -0.31 4.33
N LEU A 14 -4.85 -0.14 4.85
CA LEU A 14 -3.69 -0.90 4.42
C LEU A 14 -3.49 -2.08 5.36
N SER A 15 -3.48 -3.29 4.80
CA SER A 15 -3.14 -4.50 5.52
C SER A 15 -2.05 -5.29 4.78
N ALA A 16 -1.33 -6.16 5.47
CA ALA A 16 -0.22 -6.91 4.89
C ALA A 16 -0.14 -8.35 5.41
N ALA A 17 0.29 -9.26 4.54
CA ALA A 17 0.56 -10.65 4.88
C ALA A 17 1.89 -11.09 4.24
N SER A 18 2.71 -11.79 5.00
CA SER A 18 3.97 -12.38 4.49
C SER A 18 3.67 -13.56 3.58
N ALA A 19 4.34 -13.61 2.43
CA ALA A 19 4.22 -14.70 1.47
C ALA A 19 4.78 -16.02 2.01
N ALA A 20 5.68 -15.97 2.98
CA ALA A 20 6.22 -17.17 3.63
C ALA A 20 5.20 -17.86 4.55
N CYS A 21 4.11 -17.18 4.91
CA CYS A 21 3.10 -17.74 5.80
C CYS A 21 1.84 -18.15 5.03
N HIS A 22 1.65 -19.46 4.89
CA HIS A 22 0.52 -20.03 4.15
C HIS A 22 -0.86 -19.84 4.82
N GLN A 23 -0.92 -19.63 6.14
CA GLN A 23 -2.18 -19.53 6.89
C GLN A 23 -2.30 -18.24 7.71
N CYS A 24 -1.44 -17.25 7.47
CA CYS A 24 -1.51 -16.00 8.20
C CYS A 24 -2.65 -15.12 7.67
N SER A 25 -3.34 -14.47 8.61
CA SER A 25 -4.27 -13.39 8.29
C SER A 25 -3.52 -12.11 7.91
N TYR A 26 -4.18 -11.24 7.16
CA TYR A 26 -3.67 -9.89 6.90
C TYR A 26 -3.64 -9.08 8.20
N GLN A 27 -2.49 -8.47 8.47
CA GLN A 27 -2.27 -7.59 9.61
C GLN A 27 -2.52 -6.15 9.19
N PHE A 28 -3.27 -5.40 10.00
CA PHE A 28 -3.50 -3.98 9.75
C PHE A 28 -2.21 -3.19 9.96
N LEU A 29 -1.85 -2.36 8.98
CA LEU A 29 -0.67 -1.51 9.03
C LEU A 29 -1.03 -0.05 9.28
N ALA A 30 -1.99 0.49 8.55
CA ALA A 30 -2.37 1.90 8.64
C ALA A 30 -3.75 2.19 8.04
N PHE A 31 -4.35 3.28 8.51
CA PHE A 31 -5.49 3.93 7.87
C PHE A 31 -5.01 5.20 7.15
N ILE A 32 -5.45 5.38 5.91
CA ILE A 32 -5.14 6.56 5.10
C ILE A 32 -6.44 7.29 4.81
N PRO A 33 -6.62 8.54 5.28
CA PRO A 33 -7.88 9.24 5.10
C PRO A 33 -8.16 9.54 3.62
N ALA A 34 -9.43 9.77 3.31
CA ALA A 34 -9.87 10.24 2.00
C ALA A 34 -9.30 11.63 1.71
N SER A 35 -9.09 11.94 0.42
CA SER A 35 -8.64 13.27 0.01
C SER A 35 -9.68 14.36 0.31
N ASN A 36 -10.96 14.01 0.39
CA ASN A 36 -12.08 14.95 0.57
C ASN A 36 -12.05 16.11 -0.43
N GLY A 37 -11.52 15.88 -1.64
CA GLY A 37 -11.34 16.93 -2.66
C GLY A 37 -10.24 17.96 -2.34
N SER A 38 -9.42 17.73 -1.31
CA SER A 38 -8.28 18.59 -0.98
C SER A 38 -7.22 18.57 -2.08
N LEU A 39 -6.59 19.74 -2.29
CA LEU A 39 -5.41 19.84 -3.18
C LEU A 39 -4.24 19.01 -2.65
N ARG A 40 -4.16 18.80 -1.32
CA ARG A 40 -3.11 18.01 -0.69
C ARG A 40 -3.59 16.58 -0.51
N LYS A 41 -3.02 15.66 -1.29
CA LYS A 41 -3.27 14.22 -1.19
C LYS A 41 -2.86 13.72 0.21
N PRO A 42 -3.76 13.15 1.01
CA PRO A 42 -3.41 12.53 2.28
C PRO A 42 -2.41 11.40 2.07
N SER A 43 -1.46 11.30 2.99
CA SER A 43 -0.41 10.31 2.93
C SER A 43 0.05 9.86 4.30
N VAL A 44 0.41 8.58 4.42
CA VAL A 44 0.94 7.99 5.64
C VAL A 44 2.21 7.22 5.31
N THR A 45 3.21 7.32 6.18
CA THR A 45 4.43 6.52 6.11
C THR A 45 4.31 5.33 7.04
N VAL A 46 4.57 4.14 6.50
CA VAL A 46 4.56 2.87 7.23
C VAL A 46 5.94 2.25 7.15
N ALA A 47 6.48 1.82 8.29
CA ALA A 47 7.68 1.00 8.34
C ALA A 47 7.34 -0.42 7.89
N VAL A 48 8.12 -0.95 6.96
CA VAL A 48 7.95 -2.29 6.42
C VAL A 48 9.29 -2.99 6.60
N ASP A 49 9.31 -4.03 7.42
CA ASP A 49 10.49 -4.82 7.73
C ASP A 49 10.13 -6.29 7.55
N THR A 50 10.78 -6.95 6.60
CA THR A 50 10.42 -8.31 6.18
C THR A 50 11.54 -8.97 5.39
N GLN A 51 11.85 -10.21 5.74
CA GLN A 51 12.79 -11.06 4.99
C GLN A 51 12.16 -11.61 3.69
N HIS A 52 10.85 -11.80 3.68
CA HIS A 52 10.12 -12.46 2.60
C HIS A 52 9.27 -11.45 1.81
N PRO A 53 8.80 -11.83 0.60
CA PRO A 53 7.83 -11.01 -0.11
C PRO A 53 6.59 -10.74 0.73
N LEU A 54 6.05 -9.53 0.63
CA LEU A 54 4.81 -9.13 1.28
C LEU A 54 3.71 -9.01 0.24
N THR A 55 2.51 -9.43 0.64
CA THR A 55 1.27 -9.12 -0.05
C THR A 55 0.59 -7.99 0.70
N LEU A 56 0.57 -6.81 0.10
CA LEU A 56 -0.18 -5.65 0.56
C LEU A 56 -1.60 -5.72 0.03
N LEU A 57 -2.57 -5.50 0.90
CA LEU A 57 -3.98 -5.40 0.60
C LEU A 57 -4.45 -3.99 0.94
N LEU A 58 -5.06 -3.33 -0.04
CA LEU A 58 -5.73 -2.05 0.17
C LEU A 58 -7.22 -2.23 -0.03
N ASP A 59 -7.94 -1.96 1.04
CA ASP A 59 -9.39 -2.03 1.09
C ASP A 59 -9.98 -0.63 1.26
N GLY A 60 -11.14 -0.44 0.65
CA GLY A 60 -12.00 0.70 0.90
C GLY A 60 -12.57 0.64 2.31
N PHE A 61 -12.33 1.67 3.12
CA PHE A 61 -12.70 1.65 4.54
C PHE A 61 -14.23 1.65 4.76
N SER A 62 -15.00 2.24 3.85
CA SER A 62 -16.46 2.33 3.97
C SER A 62 -17.19 1.09 3.49
N GLU A 63 -16.67 0.39 2.50
CA GLU A 63 -17.36 -0.72 1.82
C GLU A 63 -16.67 -2.09 2.05
N ASP A 64 -15.55 -2.13 2.79
CA ASP A 64 -14.65 -3.29 2.94
C ASP A 64 -14.36 -3.97 1.58
N ARG A 65 -14.30 -3.15 0.52
CA ARG A 65 -14.08 -3.60 -0.84
C ARG A 65 -12.58 -3.67 -1.11
N GLU A 66 -12.09 -4.81 -1.57
CA GLU A 66 -10.73 -4.93 -2.09
C GLU A 66 -10.56 -3.99 -3.29
N LEU A 67 -9.66 -3.02 -3.16
CA LEU A 67 -9.31 -2.09 -4.23
C LEU A 67 -8.08 -2.60 -4.98
N CYS A 68 -7.04 -2.99 -4.24
CA CYS A 68 -5.78 -3.43 -4.81
C CYS A 68 -5.10 -4.48 -3.95
N LYS A 69 -4.46 -5.43 -4.63
CA LYS A 69 -3.59 -6.42 -4.03
C LYS A 69 -2.23 -6.40 -4.72
N ILE A 70 -1.18 -6.16 -3.96
CA ILE A 70 0.18 -5.95 -4.47
C ILE A 70 1.10 -6.95 -3.82
N HIS A 71 1.78 -7.76 -4.62
CA HIS A 71 2.79 -8.69 -4.15
C HIS A 71 4.16 -8.17 -4.52
N TYR A 72 5.00 -7.90 -3.52
CA TYR A 72 6.31 -7.29 -3.74
C TYR A 72 7.34 -7.73 -2.70
N HIS A 73 8.60 -7.84 -3.13
CA HIS A 73 9.73 -8.09 -2.24
C HIS A 73 10.42 -6.77 -1.90
N PHE A 74 10.20 -6.30 -0.67
CA PHE A 74 10.83 -5.09 -0.16
C PHE A 74 12.27 -5.40 0.24
N GLY A 75 13.20 -4.56 -0.21
CA GLY A 75 14.59 -4.65 0.23
C GLY A 75 14.82 -3.96 1.57
N GLU A 76 15.97 -4.24 2.18
CA GLU A 76 16.35 -3.82 3.55
C GLU A 76 16.34 -2.29 3.71
N SER A 77 16.84 -1.57 2.72
CA SER A 77 16.91 -0.11 2.73
C SER A 77 16.44 0.47 1.39
N GLY A 78 15.14 0.31 1.12
CA GLY A 78 14.50 0.89 -0.06
C GLY A 78 13.50 2.01 0.27
N ASN A 79 13.38 2.97 -0.64
CA ASN A 79 12.40 4.05 -0.52
C ASN A 79 11.23 3.81 -1.49
N TYR A 80 10.11 3.34 -0.96
CA TYR A 80 8.94 2.97 -1.74
C TYR A 80 7.77 3.92 -1.51
N SER A 81 7.09 4.28 -2.60
CA SER A 81 5.84 5.04 -2.58
C SER A 81 4.72 4.19 -3.19
N LEU A 82 3.53 4.21 -2.63
CA LEU A 82 2.34 3.61 -3.19
C LEU A 82 1.32 4.70 -3.48
N GLU A 83 0.98 4.91 -4.75
CA GLU A 83 -0.02 5.91 -5.15
C GLU A 83 -1.34 5.23 -5.52
N VAL A 84 -2.41 5.62 -4.83
CA VAL A 84 -3.77 5.14 -5.09
C VAL A 84 -4.57 6.24 -5.76
N LYS A 85 -5.09 5.98 -6.96
CA LYS A 85 -5.80 6.96 -7.78
C LYS A 85 -6.93 6.35 -8.58
N THR A 86 -7.92 7.17 -8.94
CA THR A 86 -9.00 6.76 -9.85
C THR A 86 -8.54 6.83 -11.30
N LEU A 87 -8.59 5.72 -12.04
CA LEU A 87 -8.29 5.66 -13.47
C LEU A 87 -9.41 6.25 -14.33
N SER A 88 -10.66 6.03 -13.94
CA SER A 88 -11.82 6.52 -14.64
C SER A 88 -12.98 6.70 -13.69
N ARG A 89 -13.53 7.92 -13.63
CA ARG A 89 -14.63 8.26 -12.71
C ARG A 89 -15.95 7.60 -13.13
N SER A 90 -16.12 7.28 -14.40
CA SER A 90 -17.29 6.59 -14.97
C SER A 90 -17.34 5.11 -14.60
N THR A 91 -16.19 4.42 -14.63
CA THR A 91 -16.08 2.99 -14.32
C THR A 91 -15.70 2.71 -12.87
N GLN A 92 -15.40 3.76 -12.08
CA GLN A 92 -14.92 3.67 -10.70
C GLN A 92 -13.71 2.73 -10.55
N THR A 93 -12.89 2.64 -11.59
CA THR A 93 -11.70 1.80 -11.58
C THR A 93 -10.58 2.50 -10.82
N VAL A 94 -9.98 1.80 -9.87
CA VAL A 94 -8.86 2.29 -9.04
C VAL A 94 -7.55 1.68 -9.54
N SER A 95 -6.48 2.48 -9.59
CA SER A 95 -5.10 2.03 -9.79
C SER A 95 -4.34 2.18 -8.49
N CYS A 96 -3.48 1.20 -8.21
CA CYS A 96 -2.47 1.32 -7.17
C CYS A 96 -1.10 1.07 -7.77
N ASP A 97 -0.32 2.13 -7.87
CA ASP A 97 0.99 2.10 -8.51
C ASP A 97 2.08 2.08 -7.43
N LEU A 98 2.83 0.99 -7.36
CA LEU A 98 4.02 0.90 -6.52
C LEU A 98 5.20 1.53 -7.26
N ILE A 99 5.79 2.56 -6.65
CA ILE A 99 6.86 3.37 -7.18
C ILE A 99 8.10 3.14 -6.30
N ILE A 100 9.20 2.78 -6.95
CA ILE A 100 10.52 2.65 -6.32
C ILE A 100 11.20 4.02 -6.47
N ASN A 101 11.23 4.82 -5.41
CA ASN A 101 11.85 6.14 -5.46
C ASN A 101 13.38 6.03 -5.39
N GLU A 102 13.88 5.03 -4.67
CA GLU A 102 15.29 4.69 -4.55
C GLU A 102 15.42 3.16 -4.51
N ASP A 103 16.31 2.63 -5.35
CA ASP A 103 16.53 1.19 -5.43
C ASP A 103 17.10 0.66 -4.11
N PRO A 104 16.57 -0.43 -3.56
CA PRO A 104 16.99 -0.90 -2.25
C PRO A 104 18.44 -1.37 -2.25
N ILE A 105 19.20 -0.95 -1.24
CA ILE A 105 20.47 -1.60 -0.91
C ILE A 105 20.14 -2.81 -0.02
N ASN A 106 20.51 -4.00 -0.47
CA ASN A 106 20.37 -5.25 0.28
C ASN A 106 21.75 -5.76 0.69
N SER A 107 21.95 -5.95 2.00
CA SER A 107 23.17 -6.59 2.51
C SER A 107 23.14 -8.12 2.33
N TYR A 108 21.97 -8.69 2.05
CA TYR A 108 21.73 -10.14 1.98
C TYR A 108 22.05 -10.86 3.30
N LEU A 109 22.09 -10.10 4.39
CA LEU A 109 22.18 -10.66 5.72
C LEU A 109 20.79 -11.18 6.12
N PRO A 110 20.70 -12.27 6.89
CA PRO A 110 19.44 -12.69 7.46
C PRO A 110 18.93 -11.61 8.41
N ILE A 111 17.84 -10.95 8.04
CA ILE A 111 17.00 -10.08 8.89
C ILE A 111 16.03 -10.92 9.72
#